data_AF-A0A1S1X6G6-F1
#
_entry.id   AF-A0A1S1X6G6-F1
#
_cell.length_a   1.000
_cell.length_b   1.000
_cell.length_c   1.000
_cell.angle_alpha   90.00
_cell.angle_beta   90.00
_cell.angle_gamma   90.00
#
_symmetry.space_group_name_H-M   'P 1'
#
loop_
_entity.id
_entity.type
_entity.pdbx_description
1 polymer ?
#
loop_
_entity_poly.entity_id
_entity_poly.type
_entity_poly.pdbx_seq_one_letter_code
_entity_poly.pdbx_strand_id
1 'polypeptide(L)'
;MPRDWRPAEHPYYLHAMSDLRQARAYLARQDYPQIMEDERHAVAEIDAALGEMQRAAFEDGKQPWRYEQPDARLSPTDRFHKALELLGSARRDASHQEDDPWVRDLQHRILHHVDAAHHAVQQAIDDALR
;
A
#
# COMPACT_ATOMS: atom_id res chain seq x y z
N MET A 1 28.54 6.79 -4.68
CA MET A 1 27.67 6.90 -5.85
C MET A 1 26.29 7.27 -5.35
N PRO A 2 25.55 8.17 -6.01
CA PRO A 2 24.14 8.35 -5.69
C PRO A 2 23.41 7.01 -5.83
N ARG A 3 22.49 6.76 -4.89
CA ARG A 3 21.68 5.54 -4.84
C ARG A 3 20.49 5.79 -5.76
N ASP A 4 20.63 5.38 -7.02
CA ASP A 4 19.70 5.77 -8.08
C ASP A 4 18.46 4.86 -8.07
N TRP A 5 17.42 5.23 -7.32
CA TRP A 5 16.06 4.73 -7.54
C TRP A 5 15.38 5.57 -8.61
N ARG A 6 14.99 4.98 -9.74
CA ARG A 6 14.32 5.74 -10.81
C ARG A 6 12.90 5.24 -11.01
N PRO A 7 11.87 5.94 -10.49
CA PRO A 7 10.48 5.48 -10.60
C PRO A 7 10.04 5.14 -12.03
N ALA A 8 10.58 5.84 -13.04
CA ALA A 8 10.30 5.56 -14.45
C ALA A 8 10.90 4.24 -14.96
N GLU A 9 11.98 3.76 -14.35
CA GLU A 9 12.62 2.47 -14.64
C GLU A 9 11.96 1.32 -13.83
N HIS A 10 11.18 1.64 -12.79
CA HIS A 10 10.44 0.69 -11.96
C HIS A 10 8.90 0.88 -12.07
N PRO A 11 8.31 0.66 -13.26
CA PRO A 11 6.87 0.90 -13.50
C PRO A 11 5.96 0.09 -12.58
N TYR A 12 6.38 -1.11 -12.17
CA TYR A 12 5.64 -1.94 -11.22
C TYR A 12 5.47 -1.25 -9.86
N TYR A 13 6.47 -0.50 -9.39
CA TYR A 13 6.33 0.25 -8.14
C TYR A 13 5.40 1.45 -8.29
N LEU A 14 5.33 2.06 -9.48
CA LEU A 14 4.32 3.09 -9.74
C LEU A 14 2.90 2.52 -9.58
N HIS A 15 2.67 1.32 -10.09
CA HIS A 15 1.40 0.61 -9.96
C HIS A 15 1.13 0.22 -8.50
N ALA A 16 2.09 -0.40 -7.82
CA ALA A 16 1.97 -0.76 -6.40
C ALA A 16 1.62 0.45 -5.53
N MET A 17 2.27 1.60 -5.77
CA MET A 17 1.95 2.85 -5.06
C MET A 17 0.53 3.35 -5.34
N SER A 18 0.03 3.19 -6.56
CA SER A 18 -1.35 3.54 -6.90
C SER A 18 -2.33 2.66 -6.14
N ASP A 19 -2.11 1.34 -6.18
CA ASP A 19 -2.94 0.35 -5.49
C ASP A 19 -2.94 0.55 -3.98
N LEU A 20 -1.78 0.78 -3.36
CA LEU A 20 -1.67 1.07 -1.93
C LEU A 20 -2.47 2.29 -1.49
N ARG A 21 -2.41 3.38 -2.27
CA ARG A 21 -3.22 4.58 -1.96
C ARG A 21 -4.71 4.30 -2.07
N GLN A 22 -5.11 3.51 -3.06
CA GLN A 22 -6.50 3.15 -3.23
C GLN A 22 -6.99 2.24 -2.11
N ALA A 23 -6.17 1.25 -1.70
CA ALA A 23 -6.44 0.42 -0.54
C ALA A 23 -6.60 1.26 0.73
N ARG A 24 -5.64 2.17 0.99
CA ARG A 24 -5.69 3.09 2.13
C ARG A 24 -7.01 3.84 2.21
N ALA A 25 -7.49 4.35 1.08
CA ALA A 25 -8.69 5.17 1.05
C ALA A 25 -9.99 4.35 1.16
N TYR A 26 -9.97 3.07 0.77
CA TYR A 26 -11.06 2.15 1.12
C TYR A 26 -11.14 1.88 2.62
N LEU A 27 -10.00 1.86 3.31
CA LEU A 27 -9.92 1.69 4.76
C LEU A 27 -10.25 3.02 5.49
N ALA A 28 -9.42 4.05 5.35
CA ALA A 28 -9.43 5.28 6.14
C ALA A 28 -10.57 6.29 5.80
N ARG A 29 -11.83 5.88 5.90
CA ARG A 29 -13.00 6.76 5.70
C ARG A 29 -13.28 7.64 6.92
N GLN A 30 -13.47 8.94 6.67
CA GLN A 30 -13.73 9.95 7.71
C GLN A 30 -15.14 9.84 8.33
N ASP A 31 -16.09 9.21 7.65
CA ASP A 31 -17.49 9.10 8.06
C ASP A 31 -17.82 7.80 8.81
N TYR A 32 -16.82 6.99 9.14
CA TYR A 32 -16.98 5.77 9.93
C TYR A 32 -16.43 5.96 11.35
N PRO A 33 -17.29 6.16 12.37
CA PRO A 33 -16.84 6.54 13.71
C PRO A 33 -16.22 5.40 14.53
N GLN A 34 -16.34 4.15 14.08
CA GLN A 34 -15.77 2.97 14.74
C GLN A 34 -14.69 2.37 13.83
N ILE A 35 -13.46 2.88 13.94
CA ILE A 35 -12.31 2.26 13.27
C ILE A 35 -11.79 1.16 14.20
N MET A 36 -11.83 -0.09 13.75
CA MET A 36 -11.29 -1.23 14.48
C MET A 36 -9.76 -1.09 14.62
N GLU A 37 -9.17 -1.72 15.64
CA GLU A 37 -7.72 -1.66 15.86
C GLU A 37 -6.94 -2.20 14.65
N ASP A 38 -7.41 -3.29 14.06
CA ASP A 38 -6.82 -3.90 12.87
C ASP A 38 -6.91 -3.01 11.62
N GLU A 39 -8.01 -2.28 11.44
CA GLU A 39 -8.13 -1.33 10.34
C GLU A 39 -7.13 -0.17 10.49
N ARG A 40 -6.94 0.35 11.71
CA ARG A 40 -5.90 1.36 11.98
C ARG A 40 -4.51 0.82 11.73
N HIS A 41 -4.24 -0.42 12.14
CA HIS A 41 -2.97 -1.08 11.90
C HIS A 41 -2.71 -1.24 10.40
N ALA A 42 -3.69 -1.73 9.64
CA ALA A 42 -3.58 -1.85 8.18
C ALA A 42 -3.27 -0.50 7.50
N VAL A 43 -3.96 0.58 7.90
CA VAL A 43 -3.68 1.93 7.37
C VAL A 43 -2.26 2.38 7.71
N ALA A 44 -1.79 2.14 8.93
CA ALA A 44 -0.44 2.50 9.35
C ALA A 44 0.64 1.76 8.55
N GLU A 45 0.45 0.46 8.29
CA GLU A 45 1.35 -0.34 7.47
C GLU A 45 1.37 0.13 6.00
N ILE A 46 0.21 0.46 5.44
CA ILE A 46 0.14 1.05 4.09
C ILE A 46 0.88 2.40 4.04
N ASP A 47 0.71 3.25 5.06
CA ASP A 47 1.41 4.52 5.17
C ASP A 47 2.93 4.34 5.29
N ALA A 48 3.38 3.31 6.01
CA ALA A 48 4.80 2.95 6.09
C ALA A 48 5.36 2.50 4.74
N ALA A 49 4.68 1.60 4.02
CA ALA A 49 5.08 1.17 2.68
C ALA A 49 5.19 2.35 1.69
N LEU A 50 4.19 3.23 1.68
CA LEU A 50 4.20 4.45 0.86
C LEU A 50 5.35 5.39 1.26
N GLY A 51 5.67 5.48 2.56
CA GLY A 51 6.78 6.26 3.07
C GLY A 51 8.14 5.74 2.60
N GLU A 52 8.36 4.42 2.58
CA GLU A 52 9.57 3.81 2.01
C GLU A 52 9.76 4.20 0.55
N MET A 53 8.72 4.03 -0.27
CA MET A 53 8.74 4.33 -1.70
C MET A 53 8.91 5.82 -1.99
N GLN A 54 8.27 6.67 -1.19
CA GLN A 54 8.32 8.12 -1.37
C GLN A 54 9.68 8.70 -0.96
N ARG A 55 10.30 8.20 0.12
CA ARG A 55 11.67 8.60 0.49
C ARG A 55 12.66 8.26 -0.62
N ALA A 56 12.59 7.05 -1.17
CA ALA A 56 13.43 6.65 -2.31
C ALA A 56 13.21 7.56 -3.54
N ALA A 57 11.96 7.95 -3.83
CA ALA A 57 11.65 8.86 -4.94
C ALA A 57 12.13 10.31 -4.70
N PHE A 58 12.10 10.81 -3.47
CA PHE A 58 12.63 12.13 -3.12
C PHE A 58 14.15 12.17 -3.11
N GLU A 59 14.82 11.08 -2.73
CA GLU A 59 16.27 10.93 -2.88
C GLU A 59 16.69 11.05 -4.37
N ASP A 60 15.81 10.70 -5.32
CA ASP A 60 16.00 10.89 -6.79
C ASP A 60 15.39 12.20 -7.34
N GLY A 61 14.78 13.04 -6.50
CA GLY A 61 14.34 14.40 -6.87
C GLY A 61 13.07 14.50 -7.73
N LYS A 62 12.17 13.49 -7.72
CA LYS A 62 10.94 13.49 -8.54
C LYS A 62 9.67 13.38 -7.71
N GLN A 63 8.60 14.05 -8.17
CA GLN A 63 7.23 13.93 -7.64
C GLN A 63 6.30 13.35 -8.71
N PRO A 64 6.06 12.04 -8.73
CA PRO A 64 4.99 11.47 -9.52
C PRO A 64 3.64 11.63 -8.75
N TRP A 65 2.53 11.15 -9.28
CA TRP A 65 1.27 10.80 -8.57
C TRP A 65 0.04 11.74 -8.68
N ARG A 66 -1.05 11.14 -9.14
CA ARG A 66 -2.47 11.54 -9.00
C ARG A 66 -3.23 10.39 -8.33
N TYR A 67 -4.38 10.69 -7.73
CA TYR A 67 -5.20 9.72 -6.99
C TYR A 67 -6.68 9.77 -7.45
N GLU A 68 -7.37 8.62 -7.45
CA GLU A 68 -8.81 8.50 -7.72
C GLU A 68 -9.59 8.18 -6.45
N GLN A 69 -10.70 8.88 -6.21
CA GLN A 69 -11.50 8.70 -4.99
C GLN A 69 -12.19 7.32 -4.93
N PRO A 70 -12.33 6.70 -3.73
CA PRO A 70 -13.02 5.42 -3.58
C PRO A 70 -14.50 5.54 -3.92
N ASP A 71 -15.12 4.43 -4.36
CA ASP A 71 -16.58 4.38 -4.49
C ASP A 71 -17.26 4.50 -3.11
N ALA A 72 -17.97 5.61 -2.92
CA ALA A 72 -18.62 5.93 -1.66
C ALA A 72 -19.78 4.99 -1.30
N ARG A 73 -20.29 4.18 -2.25
CA ARG A 73 -21.48 3.33 -2.07
C ARG A 73 -21.22 1.94 -1.49
N LEU A 74 -19.96 1.52 -1.37
CA LEU A 74 -19.62 0.17 -0.89
C LEU A 74 -19.87 -0.02 0.61
N SER A 75 -20.34 -1.22 0.98
CA SER A 75 -20.43 -1.63 2.38
C SER A 75 -19.03 -1.73 3.02
N PRO A 76 -18.91 -1.67 4.36
CA PRO A 76 -17.61 -1.85 5.04
C PRO A 76 -16.89 -3.14 4.62
N THR A 77 -17.61 -4.26 4.59
CA THR A 77 -17.05 -5.56 4.20
C THR A 77 -16.60 -5.58 2.74
N ASP A 78 -17.38 -5.00 1.81
CA ASP A 78 -16.96 -4.92 0.40
C ASP A 78 -15.72 -4.03 0.22
N ARG A 79 -15.60 -2.96 1.02
CA ARG A 79 -14.40 -2.09 1.03
C ARG A 79 -13.17 -2.85 1.50
N PHE A 80 -13.29 -3.65 2.55
CA PHE A 80 -12.15 -4.45 3.03
C PHE A 80 -11.72 -5.50 2.00
N HIS A 81 -12.66 -6.16 1.33
CA HIS A 81 -12.32 -7.06 0.22
C HIS A 81 -11.64 -6.30 -0.95
N LYS A 82 -12.11 -5.10 -1.30
CA LYS A 82 -11.44 -4.26 -2.30
C LYS A 82 -10.04 -3.86 -1.88
N ALA A 83 -9.83 -3.53 -0.60
CA ALA A 83 -8.51 -3.25 -0.07
C ALA A 83 -7.59 -4.49 -0.15
N LEU A 84 -8.09 -5.70 0.14
CA LEU A 84 -7.31 -6.94 -0.02
C LEU A 84 -6.90 -7.20 -1.48
N GLU A 85 -7.82 -7.01 -2.42
CA GLU A 85 -7.52 -7.16 -3.86
C GLU A 85 -6.37 -6.23 -4.29
N LEU A 86 -6.44 -4.97 -3.85
CA LEU A 86 -5.42 -3.95 -4.13
C LEU A 86 -4.10 -4.22 -3.42
N LEU A 87 -4.12 -4.67 -2.16
CA LEU A 87 -2.92 -5.08 -1.43
C LEU A 87 -2.24 -6.26 -2.12
N GLY A 88 -3.01 -7.26 -2.55
CA GLY A 88 -2.50 -8.39 -3.32
C GLY A 88 -1.91 -7.98 -4.66
N SER A 89 -2.50 -7.00 -5.34
CA SER A 89 -1.98 -6.41 -6.57
C SER A 89 -0.67 -5.67 -6.33
N ALA A 90 -0.65 -4.74 -5.37
CA ALA A 90 0.53 -4.01 -4.96
C ALA A 90 1.68 -4.92 -4.55
N ARG A 91 1.39 -6.01 -3.83
CA ARG A 91 2.37 -7.01 -3.43
C ARG A 91 3.01 -7.70 -4.63
N ARG A 92 2.20 -8.13 -5.61
CA ARG A 92 2.71 -8.77 -6.84
C ARG A 92 3.62 -7.82 -7.60
N ASP A 93 3.19 -6.58 -7.77
CA ASP A 93 3.95 -5.57 -8.50
C ASP A 93 5.25 -5.19 -7.77
N ALA A 94 5.18 -4.96 -6.45
CA ALA A 94 6.35 -4.66 -5.64
C ALA A 94 7.35 -5.83 -5.56
N SER A 95 6.92 -7.07 -5.81
CA SER A 95 7.79 -8.26 -5.84
C SER A 95 8.51 -8.50 -7.16
N HIS A 96 8.42 -7.58 -8.12
CA HIS A 96 9.14 -7.70 -9.39
C HIS A 96 10.65 -7.86 -9.16
N GLN A 97 11.34 -8.61 -10.01
CA GLN A 97 12.76 -8.88 -9.79
C GLN A 97 13.60 -7.60 -9.82
N GLU A 98 14.51 -7.48 -8.86
CA GLU A 98 15.42 -6.34 -8.72
C GLU A 98 16.88 -6.83 -8.65
N ASP A 99 17.75 -6.23 -9.46
CA ASP A 99 19.16 -6.63 -9.54
C ASP A 99 20.04 -5.86 -8.54
N ASP A 100 19.72 -4.57 -8.34
CA ASP A 100 20.45 -3.69 -7.43
C ASP A 100 20.24 -4.14 -5.96
N PRO A 101 21.31 -4.39 -5.18
CA PRO A 101 21.20 -4.83 -3.80
C PRO A 101 20.46 -3.85 -2.88
N TRP A 102 20.61 -2.55 -3.10
CA TRP A 102 19.92 -1.53 -2.33
C TRP A 102 18.43 -1.47 -2.69
N VAL A 103 18.08 -1.64 -3.97
CA VAL A 103 16.67 -1.76 -4.37
C VAL A 103 16.03 -3.02 -3.81
N ARG A 104 16.76 -4.14 -3.74
CA ARG A 104 16.29 -5.37 -3.07
C ARG A 104 16.03 -5.16 -1.58
N ASP A 105 16.85 -4.38 -0.88
CA ASP A 105 16.62 -4.06 0.53
C ASP A 105 15.37 -3.16 0.71
N LEU A 106 15.17 -2.18 -0.17
CA LEU A 106 13.94 -1.39 -0.25
C LEU A 106 12.71 -2.27 -0.52
N GLN A 107 12.80 -3.20 -1.47
CA GLN A 107 11.75 -4.17 -1.80
C GLN A 107 11.33 -4.98 -0.57
N HIS A 108 12.29 -5.51 0.20
CA HIS A 108 11.99 -6.30 1.40
C HIS A 108 11.22 -5.48 2.44
N ARG A 109 11.61 -4.22 2.69
CA ARG A 109 10.87 -3.34 3.61
C ARG A 109 9.45 -3.08 3.13
N ILE A 110 9.29 -2.80 1.84
CA ILE A 110 7.97 -2.59 1.24
C ILE A 110 7.09 -3.83 1.40
N LEU A 111 7.60 -5.00 1.01
CA LEU A 111 6.82 -6.25 1.07
C LEU A 111 6.44 -6.61 2.51
N HIS A 112 7.31 -6.34 3.48
CA HIS A 112 7.00 -6.52 4.89
C HIS A 112 5.73 -5.73 5.30
N HIS A 113 5.68 -4.44 4.98
CA HIS A 113 4.54 -3.59 5.30
C HIS A 113 3.27 -4.00 4.53
N VAL A 114 3.40 -4.37 3.26
CA VAL A 114 2.23 -4.82 2.47
C VAL A 114 1.66 -6.13 3.02
N ASP A 115 2.52 -7.07 3.40
CA ASP A 115 2.10 -8.35 4.00
C ASP A 115 1.45 -8.13 5.37
N ALA A 116 1.99 -7.24 6.21
CA ALA A 116 1.40 -6.87 7.49
C ALA A 116 0.01 -6.20 7.32
N ALA A 117 -0.12 -5.27 6.38
CA ALA A 117 -1.40 -4.65 6.04
C ALA A 117 -2.43 -5.69 5.57
N HIS A 118 -2.02 -6.63 4.71
CA HIS A 118 -2.89 -7.69 4.22
C HIS A 118 -3.41 -8.57 5.36
N HIS A 119 -2.54 -8.95 6.31
CA HIS A 119 -2.94 -9.72 7.48
C HIS A 119 -3.92 -8.96 8.37
N ALA A 120 -3.67 -7.67 8.62
CA ALA A 120 -4.53 -6.83 9.44
C ALA A 120 -5.92 -6.64 8.82
N VAL A 121 -6.03 -6.41 7.50
CA VAL A 121 -7.35 -6.31 6.84
C VAL A 121 -8.10 -7.64 6.92
N GLN A 122 -7.41 -8.78 6.79
CA GLN A 122 -8.05 -10.09 6.95
C GLN A 122 -8.63 -10.27 8.36
N GLN A 123 -7.88 -9.90 9.41
CA GLN A 123 -8.39 -9.95 10.79
C GLN A 123 -9.60 -9.03 10.99
N ALA A 124 -9.58 -7.81 10.43
CA ALA A 124 -10.71 -6.89 10.50
C ALA A 124 -11.98 -7.46 9.85
N ILE A 125 -11.85 -8.19 8.72
CA ILE A 125 -12.98 -8.90 8.10
C ILE A 125 -13.49 -10.01 9.01
N ASP A 126 -12.58 -10.85 9.52
CA ASP A 126 -12.94 -12.00 10.36
C ASP A 126 -13.67 -11.56 11.63
N ASP A 127 -13.21 -10.47 12.26
CA ASP A 127 -13.83 -9.89 13.45
C ASP A 127 -15.17 -9.20 13.15
N ALA A 128 -15.33 -8.57 11.99
CA ALA A 128 -16.59 -7.95 11.57
C ALA A 128 -17.69 -8.98 11.22
N LEU A 129 -17.32 -10.23 10.95
CA LEU A 129 -18.23 -11.33 10.64
C LEU A 129 -18.62 -12.18 11.86
N ARG A 130 -18.04 -11.92 13.05
CA ARG A 130 -18.40 -12.59 14.31
C ARG A 130 -19.64 -11.99 14.96
#